data_AF-A0A4Y2FLP0-F1
#
_entry.id   AF-A0A4Y2FLP0-F1
#
_cell.length_a   1.000
_cell.length_b   1.000
_cell.length_c   1.000
_cell.angle_alpha   90.00
_cell.angle_beta   90.00
_cell.angle_gamma   90.00
#
_symmetry.space_group_name_H-M   'P 1'
#
loop_
_entity.id
_entity.type
_entity.pdbx_description
1 polymer ?
#
loop_
_entity_poly.entity_id
_entity_poly.type
_entity_poly.pdbx_seq_one_letter_code
_entity_poly.pdbx_strand_id
1 'polypeptide(L)'
;MSQKRNHEFVDPPSDDEEENAKKSFPMHIRKQDKRLIIVLENANLETVKKGNSHDLLNSEDHMGILRKRKESGLCRPDITHQ
;
A
#
# COMPACT_ATOMS: atom_id res chain seq x y z
N MET A 1 -29.91 -51.03 1.64
CA MET A 1 -29.67 -50.06 2.74
C MET A 1 -29.17 -48.77 2.10
N SER A 2 -30.04 -47.78 1.93
CA SER A 2 -29.72 -46.53 1.23
C SER A 2 -29.11 -45.54 2.22
N GLN A 3 -27.88 -45.07 1.98
CA GLN A 3 -27.23 -44.08 2.83
C GLN A 3 -27.82 -42.70 2.56
N LYS A 4 -28.63 -42.19 3.49
CA LYS A 4 -29.12 -40.82 3.49
C LYS A 4 -27.93 -39.89 3.75
N ARG A 5 -27.61 -39.02 2.79
CA ARG A 5 -26.67 -37.91 3.00
C ARG A 5 -27.33 -36.91 3.93
N ASN A 6 -26.77 -36.72 5.13
CA ASN A 6 -27.19 -35.66 6.03
C ASN A 6 -26.70 -34.34 5.44
N HIS A 7 -27.61 -33.53 4.92
CA HIS A 7 -27.31 -32.14 4.61
C HIS A 7 -27.43 -31.38 5.92
N GLU A 8 -26.31 -31.14 6.59
CA GLU A 8 -26.29 -30.18 7.71
C GLU A 8 -26.65 -28.81 7.13
N PHE A 9 -27.74 -28.25 7.64
CA PHE A 9 -28.11 -26.87 7.40
C PHE A 9 -27.05 -26.02 8.10
N VAL A 10 -26.08 -25.53 7.33
CA VAL A 10 -25.16 -24.49 7.79
C VAL A 10 -25.98 -23.21 7.76
N ASP A 11 -26.22 -22.64 8.94
CA ASP A 11 -26.88 -21.34 9.04
C ASP A 11 -26.15 -20.34 8.11
N PRO A 12 -26.87 -19.58 7.27
CA PRO A 12 -26.24 -18.49 6.56
C PRO A 12 -25.57 -17.58 7.61
N PRO A 13 -24.33 -17.12 7.36
CA PRO A 13 -23.64 -16.26 8.31
C PRO A 13 -24.55 -15.07 8.65
N SER A 14 -24.74 -14.81 9.95
CA SER A 14 -25.52 -13.66 10.39
C SER A 14 -24.93 -12.38 9.82
N ASP A 15 -25.77 -11.39 9.51
CA ASP A 15 -25.36 -10.07 9.01
C ASP A 15 -24.23 -9.42 9.86
N ASP A 16 -24.16 -9.76 11.14
CA ASP A 16 -23.11 -9.36 12.09
C ASP A 16 -21.71 -9.93 11.78
N GLU A 17 -21.61 -11.13 11.19
CA GLU A 17 -20.33 -11.72 10.76
C GLU A 17 -19.88 -11.17 9.41
N GLU A 18 -20.83 -10.78 8.54
CA GLU A 18 -20.55 -10.12 7.26
C GLU A 18 -20.09 -8.66 7.47
N GLU A 19 -20.53 -8.00 8.55
CA GLU A 19 -20.02 -6.70 8.99
C GLU A 19 -18.55 -6.73 9.43
N ASN A 20 -18.07 -7.80 10.05
CA ASN A 20 -16.70 -7.88 10.57
C ASN A 20 -15.65 -8.07 9.45
N ALA A 21 -16.10 -8.42 8.23
CA ALA A 21 -15.30 -8.40 7.01
C ALA A 21 -15.18 -7.00 6.37
N LYS A 22 -15.80 -5.96 6.97
CA LYS A 22 -15.63 -4.56 6.55
C LYS A 22 -14.23 -4.08 6.93
N LYS A 23 -13.30 -4.36 6.02
CA LYS A 23 -12.09 -3.59 5.67
C LYS A 23 -11.57 -2.76 6.83
N SER A 24 -10.44 -3.15 7.43
CA SER A 24 -9.77 -2.37 8.46
C SER A 24 -9.45 -0.97 7.92
N PHE A 25 -10.40 -0.03 8.06
CA PHE A 25 -10.19 1.34 7.67
C PHE A 25 -8.99 1.80 8.47
N PRO A 26 -7.93 2.30 7.81
CA PRO A 26 -6.73 2.69 8.50
C PRO A 26 -7.09 3.68 9.61
N MET A 27 -6.40 3.58 10.74
CA MET A 27 -6.79 4.21 12.00
C MET A 27 -7.06 5.72 11.89
N HIS A 28 -6.39 6.40 10.94
CA HIS A 28 -6.59 7.80 10.61
C HIS A 28 -7.94 8.12 9.95
N ILE A 29 -8.72 7.15 9.49
CA ILE A 29 -10.08 7.35 8.95
C ILE A 29 -11.12 7.27 10.07
N ARG A 30 -10.84 6.52 11.15
CA ARG A 30 -11.77 6.28 12.25
C ARG A 30 -11.94 7.47 13.20
N LYS A 31 -10.93 8.35 13.28
CA LYS A 31 -10.96 9.58 14.08
C LYS A 31 -11.05 10.80 13.17
N GLN A 32 -12.26 11.34 13.06
CA GLN A 32 -12.60 12.54 12.27
C GLN A 32 -12.50 13.82 13.10
N ASP A 33 -11.62 13.82 14.12
CA ASP A 33 -11.34 15.02 14.91
C ASP A 33 -10.71 16.11 14.03
N LYS A 34 -10.84 17.38 14.46
CA LYS A 34 -10.25 18.52 13.73
C LYS A 34 -8.74 18.30 13.56
N ARG A 35 -8.26 18.34 12.32
CA ARG A 35 -6.85 18.10 11.97
C ARG A 35 -6.44 18.85 10.71
N LEU A 36 -5.14 19.10 10.60
CA LEU A 36 -4.51 19.51 9.35
C LEU A 36 -4.12 18.27 8.55
N ILE A 37 -4.52 18.22 7.28
CA ILE A 37 -4.10 17.18 6.33
C ILE A 37 -3.15 17.82 5.33
N ILE A 38 -1.95 17.29 5.22
CA ILE A 38 -0.93 17.75 4.26
C ILE A 38 -0.78 16.69 3.19
N VAL A 39 -0.84 17.11 1.93
CA VAL A 39 -0.54 16.27 0.78
C VAL A 39 0.80 16.73 0.21
N LEU A 40 1.82 15.89 0.32
CA LEU A 40 3.12 16.14 -0.30
C LEU A 40 3.02 15.71 -1.77
N GLU A 41 2.65 16.65 -2.63
CA GLU A 41 2.56 16.41 -4.06
C GLU A 41 3.96 16.23 -4.68
N ASN A 42 4.06 15.41 -5.72
CA ASN A 42 5.28 15.20 -6.50
C ASN A 42 6.48 14.70 -5.68
N ALA A 43 6.21 13.97 -4.59
CA ALA A 43 7.24 13.29 -3.80
C ALA A 43 7.98 12.22 -4.64
N ASN A 44 9.31 12.24 -4.60
CA ASN A 44 10.16 11.35 -5.40
C ASN A 44 10.36 9.98 -4.75
N LEU A 45 9.28 9.17 -4.72
CA LEU A 45 9.27 7.84 -4.10
C LEU A 45 9.11 6.74 -5.17
N GLU A 46 10.15 6.53 -5.96
CA GLU A 46 10.19 5.49 -7.00
C GLU A 46 11.20 4.40 -6.65
N THR A 47 10.92 3.14 -7.00
CA THR A 47 11.87 2.02 -6.78
C THR A 47 12.64 1.68 -8.05
N VAL A 48 13.87 1.22 -7.89
CA VAL A 48 14.70 0.69 -8.97
C VAL A 48 15.21 -0.71 -8.62
N LYS A 49 15.25 -1.60 -9.62
CA LYS A 49 15.80 -2.94 -9.45
C LYS A 49 17.31 -2.90 -9.63
N LYS A 50 18.06 -3.41 -8.64
CA LYS A 50 19.52 -3.50 -8.65
C LYS A 50 19.93 -4.96 -8.44
N GLY A 51 20.13 -5.68 -9.54
CA GLY A 51 20.38 -7.13 -9.50
C GLY A 51 19.17 -7.87 -8.90
N ASN A 52 19.34 -8.43 -7.71
CA ASN A 52 18.28 -9.15 -6.97
C ASN A 52 17.61 -8.30 -5.87
N SER A 53 18.07 -7.07 -5.62
CA SER A 53 17.44 -6.16 -4.67
C SER A 53 16.59 -5.09 -5.37
N HIS A 54 15.71 -4.47 -4.60
CA HIS A 54 15.00 -3.26 -4.96
C HIS A 54 15.44 -2.15 -4.02
N ASP A 55 15.91 -1.05 -4.60
CA ASP A 55 16.40 0.11 -3.87
C ASP A 55 15.48 1.31 -4.19
N LEU A 56 15.44 2.31 -3.31
CA LEU A 56 14.74 3.56 -3.60
C LEU A 56 15.59 4.41 -4.55
N LEU A 57 14.97 4.97 -5.59
CA LEU A 57 15.66 5.75 -6.61
C LEU A 57 16.17 7.06 -6.01
N ASN A 58 17.49 7.25 -6.11
CA ASN A 58 18.22 8.39 -5.57
C ASN A 58 19.14 8.96 -6.64
N SER A 59 19.24 10.29 -6.70
CA SER A 59 20.11 11.03 -7.61
C SER A 59 21.58 10.67 -7.42
N GLU A 60 22.05 10.45 -6.21
CA GLU A 60 23.48 10.17 -5.96
C GLU A 60 23.86 8.73 -6.31
N ASP A 61 23.09 7.75 -5.81
CA ASP A 61 23.40 6.32 -5.97
C ASP A 61 23.12 5.76 -7.37
N HIS A 62 22.18 6.38 -8.11
CA HIS A 62 21.64 5.82 -9.36
C HIS A 62 21.86 6.72 -10.59
N MET A 63 22.89 7.57 -10.57
CA MET A 63 23.23 8.50 -11.66
C MET A 63 23.26 7.84 -13.06
N GLY A 64 23.77 6.61 -13.16
CA GLY A 64 23.87 5.90 -14.45
C GLY A 64 22.50 5.59 -15.07
N ILE A 65 21.49 5.30 -14.25
CA ILE A 65 20.12 5.03 -14.69
C ILE A 65 19.43 6.37 -15.02
N LEU A 66 19.63 7.38 -14.17
CA LEU A 66 19.01 8.70 -14.32
C LEU A 66 19.49 9.47 -15.55
N ARG A 67 20.74 9.28 -15.97
CA ARG A 67 21.26 9.84 -17.23
C ARG A 67 20.47 9.36 -18.44
N LYS A 68 19.97 8.13 -18.44
CA LYS A 68 19.13 7.60 -19.53
C LYS A 68 17.75 8.24 -19.56
N ARG A 69 17.22 8.59 -18.39
CA ARG A 69 15.88 9.19 -18.23
C ARG A 69 15.89 10.72 -18.42
N LYS A 70 17.05 11.36 -18.55
CA LYS A 70 17.24 12.82 -18.58
C LYS A 70 16.66 13.57 -17.36
N GLU A 71 16.36 12.86 -16.28
CA GLU A 71 15.84 13.39 -15.01
C GLU A 71 16.96 13.52 -13.95
N SER A 72 18.18 13.75 -14.42
CA SER A 72 19.38 13.79 -13.56
C SER A 72 19.27 14.95 -12.55
N GLY A 73 18.95 14.64 -11.29
CA GLY A 73 18.90 15.60 -10.18
C GLY A 73 17.55 15.77 -9.49
N LEU A 74 16.47 15.19 -10.03
CA LEU A 74 15.13 15.34 -9.44
C LEU A 74 14.76 14.24 -8.45
N CYS A 75 15.45 13.09 -8.47
CA CYS A 75 15.13 11.98 -7.59
C CYS A 75 15.79 12.19 -6.22
N ARG A 76 15.15 12.97 -5.34
CA ARG A 76 15.63 13.31 -3.99
C ARG A 76 14.65 12.81 -2.92
N PRO A 77 14.67 11.51 -2.59
CA PRO A 77 13.75 10.94 -1.61
C PRO A 77 13.98 11.48 -0.19
N ASP A 78 15.17 12.03 0.08
CA ASP A 78 15.52 12.67 1.35
C ASP A 78 14.69 13.92 1.66
N ILE A 79 14.19 14.63 0.65
CA ILE A 79 13.31 15.80 0.84
C ILE A 79 11.96 15.40 1.44
N THR A 80 11.40 14.24 1.03
CA THR A 80 10.14 13.73 1.60
C THR A 80 10.35 13.10 2.98
N HIS A 81 11.57 12.66 3.28
CA HIS A 81 11.93 12.09 4.57
C HIS A 81 12.15 13.15 5.66
N GLN A 82 12.74 14.30 5.31
CA GLN A 82 12.94 15.45 6.20
C GLN A 82 11.61 16.10 6.60
#